data_AF-A0AAU2JI68-F1
#
_entry.id   AF-A0AAU2JI68-F1
#
_cell.length_a   1.000
_cell.length_b   1.000
_cell.length_c   1.000
_cell.angle_alpha   90.00
_cell.angle_beta   90.00
_cell.angle_gamma   90.00
#
_symmetry.space_group_name_H-M   'P 1'
#
loop_
_entity.id
_entity.type
_entity.pdbx_description
1 polymer ?
#
loop_
_entity_poly.entity_id
_entity_poly.type
_entity_poly.pdbx_seq_one_letter_code
_entity_poly.pdbx_strand_id
1 'polypeptide(L)'
;MNFDVPGPEAGWLDAPVSACANPNPAWQTSMWWYISGLFRVVAGLAPSLDAVAGRLKLTTERGWEELSPVDVAMIQIRGVHFALHRMEYSPMTDTIVSVINETDDDEAAIDILLDALGIGREALTFRGDLRRGDDEVEWLPAARPLD
;
A
#
# COMPACT_ATOMS: atom_id res chain seq x y z
N MET A 1 -10.70 7.07 -12.92
CA MET A 1 -9.75 8.03 -13.53
C MET A 1 -8.43 7.30 -13.62
N ASN A 2 -7.79 7.17 -14.79
CA ASN A 2 -6.55 6.39 -14.89
C ASN A 2 -5.40 7.31 -14.46
N PHE A 3 -4.92 7.14 -13.23
CA PHE A 3 -3.75 7.85 -12.71
C PHE A 3 -2.49 7.13 -13.20
N ASP A 4 -1.62 7.83 -13.93
CA ASP A 4 -0.41 7.22 -14.50
C ASP A 4 0.69 7.14 -13.45
N VAL A 5 1.26 5.96 -13.27
CA VAL A 5 2.42 5.74 -12.39
C VAL A 5 3.62 5.51 -13.30
N PRO A 6 4.77 6.18 -13.08
CA PRO A 6 5.96 5.97 -13.88
C PRO A 6 6.37 4.49 -13.96
N GLY A 7 7.07 4.10 -15.02
CA GLY A 7 7.76 2.81 -15.05
C GLY A 7 8.90 2.74 -14.03
N PRO A 8 9.45 1.53 -13.72
CA PRO A 8 10.61 1.40 -12.83
C PRO A 8 11.84 2.11 -13.41
N GLU A 9 12.72 2.62 -12.55
CA GLU A 9 13.95 3.25 -13.03
C GLU A 9 14.95 2.23 -13.57
N ALA A 10 15.80 2.69 -14.49
CA ALA A 10 16.84 1.85 -15.07
C ALA A 10 17.81 1.35 -13.99
N GLY A 11 18.02 0.04 -13.92
CA GLY A 11 18.91 -0.60 -12.96
C GLY A 11 18.24 -1.07 -11.66
N TRP A 12 16.96 -0.75 -11.44
CA TRP A 12 16.18 -1.32 -10.33
C TRP A 12 16.04 -2.84 -10.47
N LEU A 13 16.42 -3.56 -9.41
CA LEU A 13 16.16 -5.00 -9.29
C LEU A 13 14.80 -5.23 -8.65
N ASP A 14 14.31 -6.46 -8.72
CA ASP A 14 13.01 -6.84 -8.14
C ASP A 14 13.06 -6.63 -6.62
N ALA A 15 11.98 -6.11 -6.03
CA ALA A 15 11.93 -5.78 -4.60
C ALA A 15 12.19 -6.97 -3.65
N PRO A 16 11.86 -8.23 -3.99
CA PRO A 16 12.20 -9.39 -3.16
C PRO A 16 13.70 -9.72 -3.09
N VAL A 17 14.52 -9.17 -4.00
CA VAL A 17 15.97 -9.43 -4.02
C VAL A 17 16.62 -8.65 -2.88
N SER A 18 16.98 -9.36 -1.80
CA SER A 18 17.76 -8.76 -0.71
C SER A 18 19.18 -8.46 -1.19
N ALA A 19 19.50 -7.20 -1.39
CA ALA A 19 20.88 -6.79 -1.60
C ALA A 19 21.09 -5.39 -1.02
N CYS A 20 22.20 -5.20 -0.30
CA CYS A 20 22.67 -3.89 0.17
C CYS A 20 22.90 -2.86 -0.95
N ALA A 21 22.68 -3.22 -2.22
CA ALA A 21 22.87 -2.40 -3.40
C ALA A 21 21.67 -2.44 -4.37
N ASN A 22 20.49 -2.94 -3.96
CA ASN A 22 19.30 -2.82 -4.81
C ASN A 22 18.88 -1.34 -4.86
N PRO A 23 18.89 -0.67 -6.03
CA PRO A 23 18.53 0.74 -6.11
C PRO A 23 17.01 0.96 -6.04
N ASN A 24 16.22 -0.12 -6.03
CA ASN A 24 14.79 -0.05 -5.74
C ASN A 24 14.56 0.45 -4.31
N PRO A 25 13.76 1.52 -4.10
CA PRO A 25 13.51 2.06 -2.77
C PRO A 25 12.66 1.14 -1.88
N ALA A 26 11.97 0.16 -2.48
CA ALA A 26 11.14 -0.80 -1.78
C ALA A 26 11.88 -2.14 -1.59
N TRP A 27 11.86 -2.63 -0.37
CA TRP A 27 12.23 -4.01 -0.05
C TRP A 27 10.96 -4.80 0.26
N GLN A 28 10.71 -5.88 -0.49
CA GLN A 28 9.51 -6.68 -0.29
C GLN A 28 9.67 -7.68 0.87
N THR A 29 8.67 -7.70 1.75
CA THR A 29 8.53 -8.60 2.89
C THR A 29 7.36 -9.56 2.69
N SER A 30 7.23 -10.60 3.53
CA SER A 30 6.16 -11.60 3.43
C SER A 30 4.82 -11.13 4.00
N MET A 31 3.72 -11.54 3.36
CA MET A 31 2.32 -11.35 3.83
C MET A 31 2.05 -11.79 5.29
N TRP A 32 2.88 -12.65 5.89
CA TRP A 32 2.69 -13.14 7.27
C TRP A 32 2.49 -12.01 8.30
N TRP A 33 3.19 -10.88 8.12
CA TRP A 33 3.08 -9.72 9.00
C TRP A 33 1.76 -8.96 8.86
N TYR A 34 1.10 -9.03 7.70
CA TYR A 34 -0.20 -8.40 7.48
C TYR A 34 -1.31 -9.19 8.18
N ILE A 35 -1.32 -10.52 7.98
CA ILE A 35 -2.38 -11.38 8.54
C ILE A 35 -2.37 -11.42 10.07
N SER A 36 -1.24 -11.09 10.72
CA SER A 36 -1.15 -10.95 12.18
C SER A 36 -1.83 -9.70 12.76
N GLY A 37 -2.40 -8.82 11.91
CA GLY A 37 -3.18 -7.66 12.36
C GLY A 37 -2.35 -6.47 12.83
N LEU A 38 -1.09 -6.39 12.41
CA LEU A 38 -0.16 -5.33 12.82
C LEU A 38 -0.28 -4.04 11.99
N PHE A 39 -1.22 -3.96 11.06
CA PHE A 39 -1.36 -2.84 10.12
C PHE A 39 -2.71 -2.14 10.28
N ARG A 40 -2.72 -0.83 10.01
CA ARG A 40 -3.92 0.02 9.95
C ARG A 40 -4.01 0.74 8.61
N VAL A 41 -5.22 1.00 8.13
CA VAL A 41 -5.44 1.70 6.84
C VAL A 41 -5.27 3.20 7.05
N VAL A 42 -4.45 3.83 6.20
CA VAL A 42 -4.12 5.27 6.27
C VAL A 42 -4.55 6.05 5.03
N ALA A 43 -4.68 5.40 3.87
CA ALA A 43 -5.09 6.06 2.64
C ALA A 43 -5.63 5.10 1.57
N GLY A 44 -6.30 5.68 0.57
CA GLY A 44 -6.54 5.07 -0.73
C GLY A 44 -5.75 5.79 -1.83
N LEU A 45 -5.25 5.02 -2.80
CA LEU A 45 -4.56 5.50 -3.99
C LEU A 45 -5.40 5.23 -5.23
N ALA A 46 -5.53 6.24 -6.10
CA ALA A 46 -6.21 6.14 -7.38
C ALA A 46 -5.51 5.18 -8.37
N PRO A 47 -4.16 5.09 -8.41
CA PRO A 47 -3.48 4.01 -9.13
C PRO A 47 -3.92 2.60 -8.68
N SER A 48 -4.01 1.69 -9.65
CA SER A 48 -4.28 0.27 -9.36
C SER A 48 -3.06 -0.40 -8.71
N LEU A 49 -3.32 -1.48 -7.96
CA LEU A 49 -2.26 -2.25 -7.31
C LEU A 49 -1.24 -2.76 -8.32
N ASP A 50 -1.69 -3.13 -9.53
CA ASP A 50 -0.81 -3.58 -10.61
C ASP A 50 0.13 -2.46 -11.10
N ALA A 51 -0.35 -1.22 -11.19
CA ALA A 51 0.47 -0.08 -11.59
C ALA A 51 1.53 0.24 -10.52
N VAL A 52 1.11 0.23 -9.26
CA VAL A 52 1.98 0.44 -8.09
C VAL A 52 3.03 -0.66 -7.98
N ALA A 53 2.62 -1.94 -8.13
CA ALA A 53 3.51 -3.09 -8.13
C ALA A 53 4.50 -3.05 -9.31
N GLY A 54 4.05 -2.63 -10.49
CA GLY A 54 4.89 -2.47 -11.67
C GLY A 54 6.00 -1.42 -11.47
N ARG A 55 5.66 -0.26 -10.89
CA ARG A 55 6.63 0.81 -10.58
C ARG A 55 7.75 0.32 -9.66
N LEU A 56 7.39 -0.38 -8.60
CA LEU A 56 8.32 -0.83 -7.56
C LEU A 56 8.82 -2.27 -7.78
N LYS A 57 8.53 -2.89 -8.92
CA LYS A 57 8.92 -4.28 -9.24
C LYS A 57 8.57 -5.26 -8.11
N LEU A 58 7.33 -5.17 -7.62
CA LEU A 58 6.79 -6.01 -6.56
C LEU A 58 6.20 -7.29 -7.12
N THR A 59 6.19 -8.33 -6.30
CA THR A 59 5.37 -9.53 -6.50
C THR A 59 4.10 -9.39 -5.67
N THR A 60 2.94 -9.39 -6.30
CA THR A 60 1.66 -9.41 -5.58
C THR A 60 1.39 -10.82 -5.05
N GLU A 61 1.19 -10.94 -3.75
CA GLU A 61 0.77 -12.16 -3.07
C GLU A 61 -0.77 -12.20 -3.00
N ARG A 62 -1.36 -13.39 -3.21
CA ARG A 62 -2.80 -13.60 -3.08
C ARG A 62 -3.10 -14.35 -1.79
N GLY A 63 -3.96 -13.79 -0.96
CA GLY A 63 -4.39 -14.39 0.30
C GLY A 63 -5.89 -14.29 0.52
N TRP A 64 -6.28 -14.40 1.79
CA TRP A 64 -7.67 -14.37 2.23
C TRP A 64 -7.80 -13.45 3.45
N GLU A 65 -8.76 -12.53 3.41
CA GLU A 65 -9.13 -11.66 4.51
C GLU A 65 -10.65 -11.75 4.71
N GLU A 66 -11.10 -12.12 5.91
CA GLU A 66 -12.53 -12.17 6.29
C GLU A 66 -13.46 -12.81 5.23
N LEU A 67 -13.01 -13.92 4.63
CA LEU A 67 -13.71 -14.70 3.59
C LEU A 67 -13.69 -14.12 2.17
N SER A 68 -12.94 -13.03 1.93
CA SER A 68 -12.70 -12.47 0.59
C SER A 68 -11.22 -12.62 0.19
N PRO A 69 -10.93 -12.94 -1.08
CA PRO A 69 -9.57 -12.89 -1.58
C PRO A 69 -9.02 -11.46 -1.53
N VAL A 70 -7.75 -11.35 -1.14
CA VAL A 70 -7.01 -10.09 -1.14
C VAL A 70 -5.73 -10.25 -1.93
N ASP A 71 -5.49 -9.31 -2.85
CA ASP A 71 -4.19 -9.14 -3.49
C ASP A 71 -3.40 -8.14 -2.64
N VAL A 72 -2.18 -8.50 -2.23
CA VAL A 72 -1.35 -7.66 -1.37
C VAL A 72 0.12 -7.69 -1.77
N ALA A 73 0.80 -6.56 -1.65
CA ALA A 73 2.25 -6.47 -1.66
C ALA A 73 2.71 -5.78 -0.36
N MET A 74 3.54 -6.48 0.42
CA MET A 74 4.12 -5.93 1.65
C MET A 74 5.52 -5.42 1.39
N ILE A 75 5.77 -4.17 1.73
CA ILE A 75 7.05 -3.52 1.44
C ILE A 75 7.55 -2.72 2.62
N GLN A 76 8.87 -2.55 2.68
CA GLN A 76 9.52 -1.58 3.53
C GLN A 76 10.17 -0.50 2.66
N ILE A 77 9.92 0.77 2.95
CA ILE A 77 10.57 1.92 2.33
C ILE A 77 11.09 2.82 3.44
N ARG A 78 12.40 3.13 3.43
CA ARG A 78 13.06 3.98 4.44
C ARG A 78 12.77 3.56 5.90
N GLY A 79 12.63 2.25 6.15
CA GLY A 79 12.34 1.70 7.47
C GLY A 79 10.85 1.54 7.81
N VAL A 80 9.95 2.20 7.07
CA VAL A 80 8.50 2.14 7.29
C VAL A 80 7.91 0.96 6.53
N HIS A 81 7.06 0.18 7.19
CA HIS A 81 6.39 -0.97 6.60
C HIS A 81 5.00 -0.61 6.10
N PHE A 82 4.73 -0.98 4.86
CA PHE A 82 3.45 -0.80 4.18
C PHE A 82 2.87 -2.14 3.73
N ALA A 83 1.55 -2.23 3.75
CA ALA A 83 0.80 -3.21 3.00
C ALA A 83 -0.04 -2.47 1.96
N LEU A 84 0.21 -2.77 0.70
CA LEU A 84 -0.52 -2.24 -0.45
C LEU A 84 -1.47 -3.34 -0.91
N HIS A 85 -2.78 -3.11 -0.86
CA HIS A 85 -3.72 -4.19 -1.11
C HIS A 85 -4.98 -3.74 -1.83
N ARG A 86 -5.67 -4.72 -2.41
CA ARG A 86 -6.98 -4.56 -3.04
C ARG A 86 -7.85 -5.75 -2.65
N MET A 87 -9.07 -5.47 -2.22
CA MET A 87 -10.09 -6.48 -1.98
C MET A 87 -10.81 -6.81 -3.29
N GLU A 88 -10.86 -8.09 -3.67
CA GLU A 88 -11.40 -8.53 -4.98
C GLU A 88 -12.88 -8.17 -5.18
N TYR A 89 -13.66 -8.14 -4.09
CA TYR A 89 -15.11 -7.86 -4.15
C TYR A 89 -15.49 -6.45 -3.69
N SER A 90 -14.51 -5.56 -3.46
CA SER A 90 -14.80 -4.17 -3.14
C SER A 90 -15.23 -3.41 -4.40
N PRO A 91 -16.26 -2.55 -4.34
CA PRO A 91 -16.57 -1.63 -5.42
C PRO A 91 -15.47 -0.57 -5.63
N MET A 92 -14.55 -0.41 -4.67
CA MET A 92 -13.39 0.46 -4.81
C MET A 92 -12.30 -0.24 -5.60
N THR A 93 -11.89 0.39 -6.70
CA THR A 93 -10.73 -0.04 -7.50
C THR A 93 -9.40 0.45 -6.95
N ASP A 94 -9.47 1.30 -5.92
CA ASP A 94 -8.34 1.98 -5.33
C ASP A 94 -7.39 0.99 -4.65
N THR A 95 -6.10 1.29 -4.69
CA THR A 95 -5.13 0.57 -3.87
C THR A 95 -5.21 1.08 -2.45
N ILE A 96 -5.54 0.20 -1.52
CA ILE A 96 -5.59 0.52 -0.09
C ILE A 96 -4.16 0.51 0.45
N VAL A 97 -3.80 1.58 1.14
CA VAL A 97 -2.50 1.74 1.80
C VAL A 97 -2.69 1.55 3.29
N SER A 98 -2.01 0.56 3.84
CA SER A 98 -1.93 0.32 5.27
C SER A 98 -0.50 0.46 5.76
N VAL A 99 -0.32 0.98 6.96
CA VAL A 99 0.99 1.15 7.61
C VAL A 99 1.04 0.34 8.90
N ILE A 100 2.23 -0.12 9.29
CA ILE A 100 2.41 -0.84 10.56
C ILE A 100 2.04 0.06 11.76
N ASN A 101 1.38 -0.51 12.76
CA ASN A 101 0.81 0.19 13.91
C ASN A 101 1.82 1.02 14.71
N GLU A 102 3.10 0.66 14.67
CA GLU A 102 4.20 1.38 15.34
C GLU A 102 4.58 2.69 14.66
N THR A 103 4.03 3.00 13.49
CA THR A 103 4.30 4.27 12.79
C THR A 103 3.52 5.40 13.46
N ASP A 104 4.20 6.45 13.89
CA ASP A 104 3.59 7.59 14.60
C ASP A 104 3.01 8.68 13.67
N ASP A 105 3.60 8.86 12.49
CA ASP A 105 3.24 9.94 11.55
C ASP A 105 2.78 9.36 10.20
N ASP A 106 1.46 9.29 10.03
CA ASP A 106 0.83 8.74 8.82
C ASP A 106 1.04 9.63 7.59
N GLU A 107 1.14 10.95 7.78
CA GLU A 107 1.39 11.89 6.67
C GLU A 107 2.80 11.71 6.13
N ALA A 108 3.79 11.63 7.01
CA ALA A 108 5.17 11.36 6.63
C ALA A 108 5.31 9.98 5.96
N ALA A 109 4.60 8.96 6.46
CA ALA A 109 4.60 7.64 5.84
C ALA A 109 4.01 7.67 4.42
N ILE A 110 2.89 8.38 4.23
CA ILE A 110 2.27 8.54 2.91
C ILE A 110 3.20 9.29 1.96
N ASP A 111 3.86 10.37 2.41
CA ASP A 111 4.82 11.09 1.58
C ASP A 111 6.01 10.22 1.15
N ILE A 112 6.51 9.36 2.05
CA ILE A 112 7.57 8.39 1.73
C ILE A 112 7.13 7.44 0.61
N LEU A 113 5.90 6.93 0.68
CA LEU A 113 5.35 6.04 -0.33
C LEU A 113 5.19 6.77 -1.68
N LEU A 114 4.60 7.97 -1.66
CA LEU A 114 4.38 8.78 -2.87
C LEU A 114 5.70 9.16 -3.57
N ASP A 115 6.72 9.53 -2.79
CA ASP A 115 8.08 9.81 -3.28
C ASP A 115 8.69 8.57 -3.96
N ALA A 116 8.59 7.39 -3.33
CA ALA A 116 9.06 6.14 -3.93
C ALA A 116 8.33 5.80 -5.24
N LEU A 117 7.03 6.09 -5.32
CA LEU A 117 6.23 5.91 -6.52
C LEU A 117 6.51 6.96 -7.59
N GLY A 118 7.07 8.12 -7.22
CA GLY A 118 7.29 9.25 -8.13
C GLY A 118 5.98 9.95 -8.53
N ILE A 119 4.98 9.95 -7.65
CA ILE A 119 3.67 10.57 -7.86
C ILE A 119 3.35 11.55 -6.73
N GLY A 120 2.47 12.53 -6.99
CA GLY A 120 2.08 13.52 -5.99
C GLY A 120 0.85 13.12 -5.17
N ARG A 121 0.51 13.95 -4.18
CA ARG A 121 -0.64 13.74 -3.26
C ARG A 121 -1.99 13.75 -3.95
N GLU A 122 -2.09 14.32 -5.16
CA GLU A 122 -3.27 14.25 -6.02
C GLU A 122 -3.63 12.81 -6.45
N ALA A 123 -2.74 11.84 -6.24
CA ALA A 123 -3.02 10.42 -6.42
C ALA A 123 -3.87 9.81 -5.30
N LEU A 124 -4.05 10.51 -4.18
CA LEU A 124 -4.84 10.02 -3.05
C LEU A 124 -6.34 10.14 -3.37
N THR A 125 -7.11 9.12 -3.01
CA THR A 125 -8.59 9.15 -3.15
C THR A 125 -9.27 9.44 -1.82
N PHE A 126 -8.66 9.03 -0.71
CA PHE A 126 -9.11 9.37 0.63
C PHE A 126 -7.99 9.25 1.67
N ARG A 127 -8.24 9.82 2.85
CA ARG A 127 -7.46 9.59 4.09
C ARG A 127 -8.25 8.71 5.05
N GLY A 128 -7.57 7.77 5.70
CA GLY A 128 -8.16 6.85 6.69
C GLY A 128 -7.44 6.90 8.04
N ASP A 129 -8.19 6.54 9.10
CA ASP A 129 -7.65 6.14 10.41
C ASP A 129 -8.44 4.91 10.87
N LEU A 130 -8.48 3.87 10.03
CA LEU A 130 -9.20 2.63 10.33
C LEU A 130 -8.23 1.64 10.97
N ARG A 131 -8.39 1.42 12.27
CA ARG A 131 -7.67 0.38 13.02
C ARG A 131 -8.44 -0.93 12.95
N ARG A 132 -7.72 -2.04 12.72
CA ARG A 132 -8.31 -3.39 12.78
C ARG A 132 -8.74 -3.66 14.23
N GLY A 133 -10.05 -3.71 14.49
CA GLY A 133 -10.64 -3.96 15.81
C GLY A 133 -11.73 -2.99 16.25
N ASP A 134 -12.03 -1.94 15.48
CA ASP A 134 -13.22 -1.13 15.71
C ASP A 134 -14.45 -1.89 15.18
N ASP A 135 -15.27 -2.41 16.11
CA ASP A 135 -16.47 -3.22 15.88
C ASP A 135 -17.64 -2.44 15.24
N GLU A 136 -17.39 -1.74 14.14
CA GLU A 136 -18.44 -1.23 13.25
C GLU A 136 -17.98 -1.42 11.80
N VAL A 137 -18.24 -2.63 11.27
CA VAL A 137 -18.15 -2.94 9.85
C VAL A 137 -19.31 -2.24 9.13
N GLU A 138 -19.27 -0.92 9.09
CA GLU A 138 -19.99 -0.13 8.11
C GLU A 138 -19.05 -0.01 6.92
N TRP A 139 -19.37 -0.70 5.83
CA TRP A 139 -18.57 -0.71 4.60
C TRP A 139 -18.30 0.74 4.14
N LEU A 140 -17.13 1.26 4.52
CA LEU A 140 -16.54 2.57 4.20
C LEU A 140 -17.47 3.80 4.40
N PRO A 141 -17.50 4.40 5.61
CA PRO A 141 -17.77 5.84 5.72
C PRO A 141 -16.98 6.59 6.82
N ALA A 142 -15.70 6.28 7.06
CA ALA A 142 -14.79 7.16 7.85
C ALA A 142 -13.67 7.81 7.01
N ALA A 143 -13.62 7.49 5.71
CA ALA A 143 -12.72 8.10 4.75
C ALA A 143 -13.07 9.58 4.61
N ARG A 144 -12.17 10.49 5.05
CA ARG A 144 -12.36 11.91 4.78
C ARG A 144 -11.99 12.16 3.31
N PRO A 145 -12.90 12.70 2.48
CA PRO A 145 -12.52 13.19 1.18
C PRO A 145 -11.46 14.28 1.33
N LEU A 146 -10.58 14.41 0.34
CA LEU A 146 -9.57 15.48 0.32
C LEU A 146 -10.27 16.83 0.15
N ASP A 147 -9.94 17.81 1.00
CA ASP A 147 -10.40 19.21 0.90
C ASP A 147 -9.73 19.96 -0.26
#